data_AF-A0A6N1APZ2-F1
#
_entry.id   AF-A0A6N1APZ2-F1
#
_cell.length_a   1.000
_cell.length_b   1.000
_cell.length_c   1.000
_cell.angle_alpha   90.00
_cell.angle_beta   90.00
_cell.angle_gamma   90.00
#
_symmetry.space_group_name_H-M   'P 1'
#
loop_
_entity.id
_entity.type
_entity.pdbx_description
1 polymer ?
#
loop_
_entity_poly.entity_id
_entity_poly.type
_entity_poly.pdbx_seq_one_letter_code
_entity_poly.pdbx_strand_id
1 'polypeptide(L)' 'MAEPATAFEPTDDDALTRAVAEARAQVAAGQMIPLRDVADWLDSWGTADERPAPSWK' A
#
# COMPACT_ATOMS: atom_id res chain seq x y z
N MET A 1 -5.62 -15.58 22.35
CA MET A 1 -4.56 -14.82 21.68
C MET A 1 -4.28 -15.54 20.38
N ALA A 2 -4.58 -14.94 19.22
CA ALA A 2 -4.27 -15.56 17.93
C ALA A 2 -2.76 -15.42 17.67
N GLU A 3 -2.12 -16.49 17.21
CA GLU A 3 -0.71 -16.52 16.86
C GLU A 3 -0.46 -15.65 15.61
N PRO A 4 0.68 -14.93 15.52
CA PRO A 4 0.94 -14.05 14.38
C PRO A 4 1.13 -14.88 13.11
N ALA A 5 0.42 -14.50 12.05
CA ALA A 5 0.55 -15.12 10.75
C ALA A 5 2.00 -15.06 10.27
N THR A 6 2.56 -16.20 9.86
CA THR A 6 3.95 -16.25 9.37
C THR A 6 4.00 -15.80 7.91
N ALA A 7 5.14 -15.24 7.47
CA ALA A 7 5.33 -14.78 6.09
C ALA A 7 5.21 -15.89 5.01
N PHE A 8 5.03 -17.15 5.42
CA PHE A 8 4.94 -18.33 4.56
C PHE A 8 3.58 -19.04 4.63
N GLU A 9 2.59 -18.44 5.28
CA GLU A 9 1.25 -19.00 5.24
C GLU A 9 0.66 -18.88 3.83
N PRO A 10 -0.09 -19.91 3.38
CA PRO A 10 -0.78 -19.85 2.11
C PRO A 10 -1.64 -18.58 2.08
N THR A 11 -1.45 -17.76 1.06
CA THR A 11 -2.25 -16.56 0.87
C THR A 11 -3.71 -16.99 0.75
N ASP A 12 -4.58 -16.39 1.55
CA ASP A 12 -6.02 -16.55 1.42
C ASP A 12 -6.43 -15.95 0.06
N ASP A 13 -6.69 -16.83 -0.91
CA ASP A 13 -7.04 -16.46 -2.29
C ASP A 13 -8.31 -15.58 -2.35
N ASP A 14 -9.25 -15.77 -1.41
CA ASP A 14 -10.45 -14.95 -1.30
C ASP A 14 -10.12 -13.55 -0.76
N ALA A 15 -9.18 -13.45 0.18
CA ALA A 15 -8.66 -12.16 0.65
C ALA A 15 -7.92 -11.41 -0.48
N LEU A 16 -7.08 -12.11 -1.24
CA LEU A 16 -6.38 -11.52 -2.40
C LEU A 16 -7.37 -11.05 -3.47
N THR A 17 -8.38 -11.87 -3.79
CA THR A 17 -9.41 -11.52 -4.78
C THR A 17 -10.18 -10.26 -4.37
N ARG A 18 -10.56 -10.15 -3.09
CA ARG A 18 -11.20 -8.95 -2.55
C ARG A 18 -10.29 -7.72 -2.62
N ALA A 19 -9.02 -7.86 -2.24
CA ALA A 19 -8.04 -6.78 -2.30
C ALA A 19 -7.84 -6.26 -3.73
N VAL A 20 -7.78 -7.15 -4.72
CA VAL A 20 -7.66 -6.77 -6.13
C VAL A 20 -8.92 -6.07 -6.64
N ALA A 21 -10.11 -6.54 -6.23
CA ALA A 21 -11.38 -5.89 -6.60
C ALA A 21 -11.47 -4.47 -6.02
N GLU A 22 -11.07 -4.28 -4.76
CA GLU A 22 -11.00 -2.98 -4.10
C GLU A 22 -10.01 -2.04 -4.80
N ALA A 23 -8.79 -2.51 -5.08
CA ALA A 23 -7.77 -1.71 -5.77
C ALA A 23 -8.26 -1.23 -7.15
N ARG A 24 -8.97 -2.08 -7.90
CA ARG A 24 -9.58 -1.69 -9.18
C ARG A 24 -10.65 -0.62 -9.01
N ALA A 25 -11.47 -0.71 -7.96
CA ALA A 25 -12.47 0.32 -7.65
C ALA A 25 -11.81 1.66 -7.29
N GLN A 26 -10.72 1.65 -6.52
CA GLN A 26 -9.94 2.84 -6.19
C GLN A 26 -9.34 3.51 -7.44
N VAL A 27 -8.77 2.72 -8.37
CA VAL A 27 -8.29 3.23 -9.65
C VAL A 27 -9.43 3.86 -10.46
N ALA A 28 -10.60 3.22 -10.54
CA ALA A 28 -11.76 3.76 -11.24
C ALA A 28 -12.30 5.05 -10.59
N ALA A 29 -12.18 5.18 -9.28
CA ALA A 29 -12.52 6.39 -8.53
C ALA A 29 -11.42 7.48 -8.58
N GLY A 30 -10.29 7.23 -9.26
CA GLY A 30 -9.17 8.16 -9.34
C GLY A 30 -8.34 8.27 -8.05
N GLN A 31 -8.53 7.36 -7.10
CA GLN A 31 -7.83 7.32 -5.81
C GLN A 31 -6.42 6.74 -5.97
N MET A 32 -5.58 7.44 -6.73
CA MET A 32 -4.19 7.05 -7.00
C MET A 32 -3.21 8.09 -6.47
N ILE A 33 -2.03 7.63 -6.08
CA ILE A 33 -0.91 8.50 -5.70
C ILE A 33 0.05 8.60 -6.88
N PRO A 34 0.48 9.81 -7.28
CA PRO A 34 1.49 9.97 -8.31
C PRO A 34 2.80 9.25 -7.95
N LEU A 35 3.38 8.54 -8.92
CA LEU A 35 4.65 7.81 -8.72
C LEU A 35 5.76 8.71 -8.18
N ARG A 36 5.82 9.97 -8.64
CA ARG A 36 6.81 10.94 -8.17
C ARG A 36 6.69 11.22 -6.68
N ASP A 37 5.47 11.36 -6.15
CA ASP A 37 5.26 11.65 -4.74
C ASP A 37 5.67 10.46 -3.87
N VAL A 38 5.46 9.23 -4.37
CA VAL A 38 5.94 8.00 -3.73
C VAL A 38 7.47 7.92 -3.78
N ALA A 39 8.08 8.24 -4.92
CA ALA A 39 9.54 8.22 -5.08
C ALA A 39 10.24 9.22 -4.16
N ASP A 40 9.75 10.46 -4.10
CA ASP A 40 10.30 11.49 -3.22
C ASP A 40 10.13 11.12 -1.74
N TRP A 41 9.04 10.42 -1.39
CA TRP A 41 8.84 9.92 -0.04
C TRP A 41 9.83 8.80 0.31
N LEU A 42 10.00 7.82 -0.57
CA LEU A 42 10.95 6.72 -0.37
C LEU A 42 12.40 7.22 -0.29
N ASP A 43 12.75 8.25 -1.07
CA ASP A 43 14.09 8.85 -1.03
C ASP A 43 14.37 9.59 0.28
N SER A 44 13.32 10.10 0.93
CA SER A 44 13.45 10.81 2.22
C SER A 44 13.66 9.89 3.43
N TRP A 45 13.43 8.59 3.28
CA TRP A 45 13.50 7.63 4.39
C TRP A 45 14.89 7.54 5.01
N GLY A 46 14.95 7.61 6.34
CA GLY A 46 16.21 7.54 7.09
C GLY A 46 17.09 8.79 6.95
N THR A 47 16.54 9.88 6.40
CA THR A 47 17.19 11.19 6.34
C THR A 47 16.65 12.12 7.43
N ALA A 48 17.34 13.24 7.68
CA ALA A 48 16.85 14.28 8.60
C ALA A 48 15.57 14.98 8.07
N ASP A 49 15.30 14.87 6.77
CA ASP A 49 14.17 15.48 6.07
C ASP A 49 13.10 14.44 5.70
N GLU A 50 12.98 13.36 6.48
CA GLU A 50 11.99 12.31 6.22
C GLU A 50 10.57 12.88 6.12
N ARG A 51 9.91 12.58 4.99
CA ARG A 51 8.61 13.12 4.62
C ARG A 51 7.49 12.17 5.07
N PRO A 52 6.29 12.68 5.38
CA PRO A 52 5.14 11.82 5.64
C PRO A 52 4.74 11.05 4.38
N ALA A 53 4.11 9.90 4.58
CA ALA A 53 3.57 9.10 3.49
C ALA A 53 2.56 9.91 2.65
N PRO A 54 2.66 9.89 1.32
CA PRO A 54 1.73 10.59 0.46
C PRO A 54 0.35 9.94 0.54
N SER A 55 -0.70 10.77 0.47
CA SER A 55 -2.10 10.31 0.41
C SER A 55 -2.68 10.55 -0.98
N TRP A 56 -3.61 9.71 -1.40
CA TRP A 56 -4.47 10.06 -2.54
C TRP A 56 -5.32 11.30 -2.16
N LYS A 57 -5.57 12.18 -3.14
CA LYS A 57 -6.41 13.39 -2.97
C LYS A 57 -7.86 13.12 -3.34
#